data_AF-A0A258ELR1-F1
#
_entry.id   AF-A0A258ELR1-F1
#
_cell.length_a   1.000
_cell.length_b   1.000
_cell.length_c   1.000
_cell.angle_alpha   90.00
_cell.angle_beta   90.00
_cell.angle_gamma   90.00
#
_symmetry.space_group_name_H-M   'P 1'
#
loop_
_entity.id
_entity.type
_entity.pdbx_description
1 polymer ?
#
loop_
_entity_poly.entity_id
_entity_poly.type
_entity_poly.pdbx_seq_one_letter_code
_entity_poly.pdbx_strand_id
1 'polypeptide(L)'
;MNRSVIIGAIVVLLAAGGYYQFSYKPAQEAQAAAAAAAAQAEADAKAAEEAAAKAAEDAAAAAQAAADQAAAAASATTEAATGAAAALDPANFNADSVVALIDGSSLDDATKATLKTAVEAARANPALVADTIAQVKTALGM
;
A
#
# COMPACT_ATOMS: atom_id res chain seq x y z
N MET A 1 -28.21 -2.75 -85.92
CA MET A 1 -28.02 -3.24 -84.54
C MET A 1 -29.18 -4.16 -84.22
N ASN A 2 -28.93 -5.47 -84.09
CA ASN A 2 -30.00 -6.47 -84.07
C ASN A 2 -30.75 -6.38 -82.74
N ARG A 3 -32.09 -6.40 -82.75
CA ARG A 3 -32.90 -6.28 -81.52
C ARG A 3 -32.49 -7.31 -80.46
N SER A 4 -32.09 -8.51 -80.87
CA SER A 4 -31.57 -9.55 -79.97
C SER A 4 -30.23 -9.18 -79.30
N VAL A 5 -29.40 -8.37 -79.96
CA VAL A 5 -28.12 -7.89 -79.41
C VAL A 5 -28.35 -6.74 -78.42
N ILE A 6 -29.36 -5.90 -78.65
CA ILE A 6 -29.74 -4.81 -77.74
C ILE A 6 -30.36 -5.37 -76.46
N ILE A 7 -31.23 -6.38 -76.57
CA ILE A 7 -31.87 -7.03 -75.41
C ILE A 7 -30.84 -7.82 -74.59
N GLY A 8 -29.89 -8.51 -75.24
CA GLY A 8 -28.80 -9.20 -74.56
C GLY A 8 -27.89 -8.25 -73.76
N ALA A 9 -27.58 -7.07 -74.31
CA ALA A 9 -26.77 -6.06 -73.63
C ALA A 9 -27.48 -5.43 -72.41
N ILE A 10 -28.79 -5.22 -72.51
CA ILE A 10 -29.61 -4.69 -71.40
C ILE A 10 -29.74 -5.71 -70.27
N VAL A 11 -29.88 -7.00 -70.58
CA VAL A 11 -29.95 -8.06 -69.56
C VAL A 11 -28.62 -8.24 -68.84
N VAL A 12 -27.49 -8.12 -69.54
CA VAL A 12 -26.15 -8.16 -68.91
C VAL A 12 -25.90 -6.92 -68.05
N LEU A 13 -26.37 -5.74 -68.46
CA LEU A 13 -26.29 -4.52 -67.63
C LEU A 13 -27.23 -4.56 -66.42
N LEU A 14 -28.40 -5.17 -66.52
CA LEU A 14 -29.32 -5.37 -65.40
C LEU A 14 -28.84 -6.47 -64.44
N ALA A 15 -28.19 -7.52 -64.96
CA ALA A 15 -27.54 -8.55 -64.13
C ALA A 15 -26.30 -8.01 -63.43
N ALA A 16 -25.48 -7.19 -64.10
CA ALA A 16 -24.33 -6.52 -63.49
C ALA A 16 -24.74 -5.43 -62.49
N GLY A 17 -25.78 -4.64 -62.81
CA GLY A 17 -26.35 -3.64 -61.90
C GLY A 17 -27.10 -4.25 -60.71
N GLY A 18 -27.76 -5.39 -60.91
CA GLY A 18 -28.40 -6.18 -59.86
C GLY A 18 -27.41 -6.87 -58.93
N TYR A 19 -26.30 -7.41 -59.46
CA TYR A 19 -25.21 -7.97 -58.67
C TYR A 19 -24.49 -6.88 -57.86
N TYR A 20 -24.30 -5.69 -58.42
CA TYR A 20 -23.69 -4.57 -57.69
C TYR A 20 -24.58 -4.08 -56.53
N GLN A 21 -25.89 -3.88 -56.75
CA GLN A 21 -26.81 -3.43 -55.69
C GLN A 21 -27.09 -4.50 -54.61
N PHE A 22 -27.13 -5.78 -54.96
CA PHE A 22 -27.45 -6.86 -54.02
C PHE A 22 -26.23 -7.43 -53.28
N SER A 23 -25.01 -7.26 -53.81
CA SER A 23 -23.77 -7.72 -53.16
C SER A 23 -22.96 -6.61 -52.46
N TYR A 24 -22.99 -5.33 -52.89
CA TYR A 24 -22.18 -4.27 -52.25
C TYR A 24 -22.79 -3.66 -50.98
N LYS A 25 -24.11 -3.52 -50.91
CA LYS A 25 -24.81 -2.97 -49.73
C LYS A 25 -24.61 -3.80 -48.46
N PRO A 26 -24.86 -5.14 -48.47
CA PRO A 26 -24.58 -5.97 -47.30
C PRO A 26 -23.08 -6.10 -47.00
N ALA A 27 -22.21 -5.99 -48.02
CA ALA A 27 -20.75 -6.02 -47.80
C ALA A 27 -20.22 -4.75 -47.12
N GLN A 28 -20.75 -3.56 -47.45
CA GLN A 28 -20.43 -2.31 -46.75
C GLN A 28 -21.00 -2.28 -45.33
N GLU A 29 -22.23 -2.74 -45.12
CA GLU A 29 -22.82 -2.85 -43.79
C GLU A 29 -22.07 -3.86 -42.91
N ALA A 30 -21.62 -4.99 -43.49
CA ALA A 30 -20.75 -5.94 -42.79
C ALA A 30 -19.36 -5.36 -42.49
N GLN A 31 -18.76 -4.58 -43.40
CA GLN A 31 -17.51 -3.88 -43.13
C GLN A 31 -17.65 -2.81 -42.03
N ALA A 32 -18.75 -2.04 -42.05
CA ALA A 32 -19.04 -1.04 -41.04
C ALA A 32 -19.30 -1.69 -39.66
N ALA A 33 -20.02 -2.82 -39.62
CA ALA A 33 -20.22 -3.58 -38.40
C ALA A 33 -18.91 -4.18 -37.86
N ALA A 34 -18.04 -4.68 -38.74
CA ALA A 34 -16.72 -5.19 -38.36
C ALA A 34 -15.80 -4.06 -37.83
N ALA A 35 -15.81 -2.89 -38.47
CA ALA A 35 -15.06 -1.72 -38.01
C ALA A 35 -15.59 -1.20 -36.66
N ALA A 36 -16.90 -1.17 -36.45
CA ALA A 36 -17.51 -0.81 -35.17
C ALA A 36 -17.16 -1.82 -34.06
N ALA A 37 -17.18 -3.12 -34.36
CA ALA A 37 -16.77 -4.17 -33.42
C ALA A 37 -15.28 -4.07 -33.07
N ALA A 38 -14.42 -3.77 -34.04
CA ALA A 38 -12.99 -3.56 -33.81
C ALA A 38 -12.74 -2.29 -32.94
N ALA A 39 -13.44 -1.20 -33.22
CA ALA A 39 -13.36 0.02 -32.42
C ALA A 39 -13.84 -0.19 -30.98
N GLN A 40 -14.92 -0.97 -30.78
CA GLN A 40 -15.39 -1.34 -29.45
C GLN A 40 -14.38 -2.21 -28.71
N ALA A 41 -13.78 -3.21 -29.39
CA ALA A 41 -12.76 -4.05 -28.78
C ALA A 41 -11.50 -3.26 -28.38
N GLU A 42 -11.10 -2.26 -29.18
CA GLU A 42 -10.00 -1.37 -28.83
C GLU A 42 -10.34 -0.46 -27.63
N ALA A 43 -11.58 0.04 -27.57
CA ALA A 43 -12.06 0.82 -26.44
C ALA A 43 -12.12 -0.02 -25.14
N ASP A 44 -12.62 -1.25 -25.21
CA ASP A 44 -12.67 -2.18 -24.09
C ASP A 44 -11.25 -2.57 -23.62
N ALA A 45 -10.31 -2.76 -24.55
CA ALA A 45 -8.90 -3.02 -24.23
C ALA A 45 -8.25 -1.83 -23.51
N LYS A 46 -8.46 -0.59 -23.99
CA LYS A 46 -7.96 0.61 -23.31
C LYS A 46 -8.56 0.79 -21.92
N ALA A 47 -9.87 0.56 -21.77
CA ALA A 47 -10.52 0.61 -20.47
C ALA A 47 -9.97 -0.44 -19.48
N ALA A 48 -9.65 -1.64 -19.98
CA ALA A 48 -9.02 -2.68 -19.17
C ALA A 48 -7.58 -2.31 -18.76
N GLU A 49 -6.80 -1.71 -19.67
CA GLU A 49 -5.45 -1.20 -19.37
C GLU A 49 -5.47 -0.08 -18.33
N GLU A 50 -6.38 0.89 -18.46
CA GLU A 50 -6.57 1.97 -17.48
C GLU A 50 -6.99 1.44 -16.11
N ALA A 51 -7.90 0.47 -16.06
CA ALA A 51 -8.32 -0.17 -14.82
C ALA A 51 -7.16 -0.93 -14.16
N ALA A 52 -6.34 -1.64 -14.95
CA ALA A 52 -5.16 -2.33 -14.45
C ALA A 52 -4.09 -1.35 -13.93
N ALA A 53 -3.85 -0.25 -14.64
CA ALA A 53 -2.93 0.80 -14.21
C ALA A 53 -3.38 1.42 -12.88
N LYS A 54 -4.66 1.78 -12.76
CA LYS A 54 -5.22 2.31 -11.51
C LYS A 54 -5.11 1.32 -10.35
N ALA A 55 -5.38 0.03 -10.59
CA ALA A 55 -5.22 -0.99 -9.57
C ALA A 55 -3.76 -1.14 -9.11
N ALA A 56 -2.80 -1.02 -10.03
CA ALA A 56 -1.37 -1.05 -9.71
C ALA A 56 -0.94 0.19 -8.89
N GLU A 57 -1.44 1.38 -9.23
CA GLU A 57 -1.21 2.62 -8.47
C GLU A 57 -1.80 2.53 -7.06
N ASP A 58 -3.05 2.08 -6.92
CA ASP A 58 -3.71 1.91 -5.63
C ASP A 58 -2.94 0.88 -4.76
N ALA A 59 -2.44 -0.21 -5.36
CA ALA A 59 -1.61 -1.20 -4.66
C ALA A 59 -0.26 -0.63 -4.23
N ALA A 60 0.41 0.17 -5.08
CA ALA A 60 1.66 0.82 -4.74
C ALA A 60 1.49 1.85 -3.61
N ALA A 61 0.41 2.63 -3.64
CA ALA A 61 0.08 3.57 -2.58
C ALA A 61 -0.19 2.87 -1.24
N ALA A 62 -0.93 1.75 -1.25
CA ALA A 62 -1.16 0.94 -0.07
C ALA A 62 0.14 0.35 0.50
N ALA A 63 1.04 -0.13 -0.37
CA ALA A 63 2.35 -0.65 0.05
C ALA A 63 3.23 0.45 0.67
N GLN A 64 3.25 1.65 0.10
CA GLN A 64 3.98 2.79 0.66
C GLN A 64 3.43 3.18 2.03
N ALA A 65 2.10 3.28 2.18
CA ALA A 65 1.47 3.61 3.45
C ALA A 65 1.75 2.56 4.55
N ALA A 66 1.86 1.28 4.17
CA ALA A 66 2.25 0.22 5.11
C ALA A 66 3.74 0.35 5.51
N ALA A 67 4.62 0.67 4.56
CA ALA A 67 6.04 0.89 4.83
C ALA A 67 6.26 2.11 5.74
N ASP A 68 5.56 3.22 5.50
CA ASP A 68 5.66 4.43 6.31
C ASP A 68 5.17 4.18 7.75
N GLN A 69 4.09 3.43 7.93
CA GLN A 69 3.62 3.02 9.26
C GLN A 69 4.62 2.12 9.98
N ALA A 70 5.23 1.16 9.28
CA ALA A 70 6.27 0.31 9.86
C ALA A 70 7.50 1.13 10.28
N ALA A 71 7.93 2.09 9.46
CA ALA A 71 9.03 3.00 9.78
C ALA A 71 8.72 3.87 11.00
N ALA A 72 7.50 4.43 11.07
CA ALA A 72 7.05 5.22 12.22
C ALA A 72 7.03 4.39 13.52
N ALA A 73 6.52 3.16 13.47
CA ALA A 73 6.50 2.25 14.62
C ALA A 73 7.92 1.86 15.08
N ALA A 74 8.82 1.62 14.13
CA ALA A 74 10.23 1.37 14.45
C ALA A 74 10.89 2.58 15.11
N SER A 75 10.67 3.79 14.58
CA SER A 75 11.21 5.03 15.16
C SER A 75 10.69 5.25 16.58
N ALA A 76 9.38 5.09 16.80
CA ALA A 76 8.77 5.21 18.13
C ALA A 76 9.36 4.19 19.12
N THR A 77 9.63 2.96 18.68
CA THR A 77 10.27 1.93 19.50
C THR A 77 11.71 2.32 19.85
N THR A 78 12.49 2.83 18.89
CA THR A 78 13.86 3.31 19.13
C THR A 78 13.89 4.50 20.06
N GLU A 79 12.98 5.47 19.90
CA GLU A 79 12.87 6.63 20.80
C GLU A 79 12.51 6.20 22.22
N ALA A 80 11.54 5.28 22.39
CA ALA A 80 11.18 4.73 23.68
C ALA A 80 12.36 3.99 24.34
N ALA A 81 13.09 3.16 23.58
CA ALA A 81 14.27 2.45 24.08
C ALA A 81 15.39 3.43 24.48
N THR A 82 15.62 4.48 23.69
CA THR A 82 16.64 5.50 23.97
C THR A 82 16.27 6.33 25.21
N GLY A 83 15.00 6.72 25.33
CA GLY A 83 14.47 7.42 26.51
C GLY A 83 14.58 6.57 27.78
N ALA A 84 14.27 5.28 27.69
CA ALA A 84 14.44 4.34 28.81
C ALA A 84 15.93 4.19 29.21
N ALA A 85 16.83 4.06 28.24
CA ALA A 85 18.27 3.98 28.50
C ALA A 85 18.82 5.26 29.16
N ALA A 86 18.37 6.44 28.70
CA ALA A 86 18.76 7.73 29.27
C ALA A 86 18.22 7.91 30.71
N ALA A 87 17.00 7.46 31.00
CA ALA A 87 16.45 7.49 32.35
C ALA A 87 17.17 6.52 33.32
N LEU A 88 17.82 5.49 32.79
CA LEU A 88 18.68 4.56 33.54
C LEU A 88 20.17 4.96 33.50
N ASP A 89 20.48 6.22 33.22
CA ASP A 89 21.83 6.76 33.33
C ASP A 89 22.06 7.33 34.75
N PRO A 90 23.04 6.81 35.51
CA PRO A 90 23.33 7.35 36.84
C PRO A 90 23.82 8.81 36.82
N ALA A 91 24.40 9.30 35.71
CA ALA A 91 24.84 10.68 35.59
C ALA A 91 23.68 11.67 35.46
N ASN A 92 22.57 11.22 34.88
CA ASN A 92 21.34 12.00 34.67
C ASN A 92 20.18 11.50 35.53
N PHE A 93 20.50 10.94 36.71
CA PHE A 93 19.53 10.25 37.55
C PHE A 93 18.31 11.10 37.88
N ASN A 94 17.14 10.59 37.48
CA ASN A 94 15.85 11.14 37.83
C ASN A 94 14.98 10.04 38.47
N ALA A 95 14.81 10.13 39.78
CA ALA A 95 14.06 9.13 40.53
C ALA A 95 12.61 8.96 40.04
N ASP A 96 11.91 10.04 39.67
CA ASP A 96 10.53 9.93 39.17
C ASP A 96 10.47 9.16 37.83
N SER A 97 11.45 9.38 36.96
CA SER A 97 11.57 8.69 35.67
C SER A 97 11.89 7.20 35.84
N VAL A 98 12.79 6.87 36.76
CA VAL A 98 13.12 5.47 37.09
C VAL A 98 11.93 4.76 37.73
N VAL A 99 11.20 5.43 38.63
CA VAL A 99 9.97 4.90 39.24
C VAL A 99 8.91 4.64 38.16
N ALA A 100 8.71 5.56 37.22
CA ALA A 100 7.78 5.38 36.11
C ALA A 100 8.16 4.19 35.20
N LEU A 101 9.46 3.98 34.94
CA LEU A 101 9.95 2.81 34.22
C LEU A 101 9.69 1.51 34.98
N ILE A 102 9.95 1.49 36.29
CA ILE A 102 9.65 0.34 37.14
C ILE A 102 8.14 0.03 37.11
N ASP A 103 7.28 1.06 37.16
CA ASP A 103 5.83 0.89 37.08
C ASP A 103 5.35 0.30 35.77
N GLY A 104 5.89 0.79 34.65
CA GLY A 104 5.57 0.29 33.31
C GLY A 104 6.17 -1.08 32.99
N SER A 105 7.09 -1.60 33.82
CA SER A 105 7.73 -2.90 33.58
C SER A 105 6.81 -4.09 33.82
N SER A 106 7.18 -5.25 33.28
CA SER A 106 6.49 -6.53 33.51
C SER A 106 6.90 -7.24 34.80
N LEU A 107 7.60 -6.54 35.72
CA LEU A 107 7.98 -7.07 37.02
C LEU A 107 6.75 -7.29 37.92
N ASP A 108 6.84 -8.20 38.88
CA ASP A 108 5.80 -8.37 39.89
C ASP A 108 5.77 -7.20 40.88
N ASP A 109 4.62 -6.99 41.53
CA ASP A 109 4.39 -5.85 42.42
C ASP A 109 5.35 -5.80 43.62
N ALA A 110 5.77 -6.96 44.14
CA ALA A 110 6.70 -7.02 45.27
C ALA A 110 8.10 -6.57 44.84
N THR A 111 8.56 -7.00 43.66
CA THR A 111 9.83 -6.52 43.07
C THR A 111 9.75 -5.03 42.75
N LYS A 112 8.65 -4.54 42.16
CA LYS A 112 8.46 -3.10 41.90
C LYS A 112 8.53 -2.27 43.17
N ALA A 113 7.82 -2.66 44.23
CA ALA A 113 7.83 -1.95 45.51
C ALA A 113 9.24 -1.89 46.13
N THR A 114 9.98 -3.00 46.04
CA THR A 114 11.37 -3.08 46.53
C THR A 114 12.28 -2.13 45.77
N LEU A 115 12.22 -2.14 44.43
CA LEU A 115 13.05 -1.27 43.59
C LEU A 115 12.71 0.22 43.80
N LYS A 116 11.43 0.57 43.91
CA LYS A 116 11.03 1.96 44.20
C LYS A 116 11.59 2.47 45.52
N THR A 117 11.56 1.64 46.56
CA THR A 117 12.15 1.98 47.86
C THR A 117 13.65 2.24 47.74
N ALA A 118 14.36 1.43 46.95
CA ALA A 118 15.78 1.65 46.66
C ALA A 118 16.01 2.96 45.88
N VAL A 119 15.17 3.28 44.91
CA VAL A 119 15.23 4.53 44.13
C VAL A 119 14.98 5.76 45.02
N GLU A 120 14.07 5.69 45.98
CA GLU A 120 13.88 6.76 46.97
C GLU A 120 15.09 6.90 47.91
N ALA A 121 15.70 5.79 48.33
CA ALA A 121 16.95 5.83 49.10
C ALA A 121 18.09 6.46 48.29
N ALA A 122 18.21 6.15 46.99
CA ALA A 122 19.17 6.77 46.08
C ALA A 122 18.90 8.26 45.84
N ARG A 123 17.64 8.69 45.85
CA ARG A 123 17.25 10.12 45.81
C ARG A 123 17.81 10.88 47.02
N ALA A 124 17.79 10.27 48.20
CA ALA A 124 18.34 10.86 49.41
C ALA A 124 19.87 10.75 49.52
N ASN A 125 20.48 9.82 48.78
CA ASN A 125 21.92 9.56 48.83
C ASN A 125 22.52 9.32 47.43
N PRO A 126 23.15 10.35 46.82
CA PRO A 126 23.77 10.26 45.50
C PRO A 126 24.84 9.15 45.37
N ALA A 127 25.49 8.76 46.47
CA ALA A 127 26.49 7.69 46.43
C ALA A 127 25.88 6.30 46.10
N LEU A 128 24.58 6.12 46.35
CA LEU A 128 23.86 4.86 46.09
C LEU A 128 23.24 4.81 44.68
N VAL A 129 23.24 5.91 43.94
CA VAL A 129 22.58 6.03 42.63
C VAL A 129 23.14 5.03 41.62
N ALA A 130 24.47 4.92 41.52
CA ALA A 130 25.11 4.01 40.57
C ALA A 130 24.73 2.54 40.82
N ASP A 131 24.80 2.11 42.09
CA ASP A 131 24.47 0.73 42.49
C ASP A 131 22.97 0.44 42.34
N THR A 132 22.11 1.40 42.70
CA THR A 132 20.65 1.26 42.57
C THR A 132 20.24 1.16 41.10
N ILE A 133 20.83 1.98 40.23
CA ILE A 133 20.57 1.91 38.79
C ILE A 133 21.05 0.58 38.20
N ALA A 134 22.20 0.06 38.64
CA ALA A 134 22.67 -1.26 38.24
C ALA A 134 21.70 -2.38 38.69
N GLN A 135 21.14 -2.28 39.88
CA GLN A 135 20.13 -3.20 40.39
C GLN A 135 18.83 -3.15 39.55
N VAL A 136 18.36 -1.94 39.21
CA VAL A 136 17.18 -1.76 38.35
C VAL A 136 17.41 -2.36 36.96
N LYS A 137 18.57 -2.12 36.34
CA LYS A 137 18.93 -2.72 35.05
C LYS A 137 18.92 -4.25 35.10
N THR A 138 19.54 -4.83 36.13
CA THR A 138 19.58 -6.28 36.36
C THR A 138 18.17 -6.86 36.50
N ALA A 139 17.29 -6.20 37.26
CA ALA A 139 15.91 -6.64 37.43
C ALA A 139 15.11 -6.55 36.12
N LEU A 140 15.34 -5.51 35.31
CA LEU A 140 14.73 -5.35 33.99
C LEU A 140 15.32 -6.26 32.92
N GLY A 141 16.41 -6.99 33.22
CA GLY A 141 17.07 -7.90 32.28
C GLY A 141 17.92 -7.19 31.21
N MET A 142 18.38 -5.97 31.48
CA MET A 142 19.28 -5.17 30.64
C MET A 142 20.74 -5.35 31.07
#